data_AF-A0A9D9DV47-F1
#
_entry.id   AF-A0A9D9DV47-F1
#
_cell.length_a   1.000
_cell.length_b   1.000
_cell.length_c   1.000
_cell.angle_alpha   90.00
_cell.angle_beta   90.00
_cell.angle_gamma   90.00
#
_symmetry.space_group_name_H-M   'P 1'
#
loop_
_entity.id
_entity.type
_entity.pdbx_description
1 polymer ?
#
loop_
_entity_poly.entity_id
_entity_poly.type
_entity_poly.pdbx_seq_one_letter_code
_entity_poly.pdbx_strand_id
1 'polypeptide(L)'
;KERLTKEKSKEPTIDEIAKEMDLPKEQIVVALDAIQDPLSLFEPIYHDSSGDALYVMDQVKDEKNKDSKWIEDISINEAMKKLSDREKKILSLRFFEGKTQTEVSEEVGISQAQVSRLEKSALKSMKKWI
;
A
#
# COMPACT_ATOMS: atom_id res chain seq x y z
N LYS A 1 -11.01 19.93 30.74
CA LYS A 1 -11.06 20.95 29.66
C LYS A 1 -12.20 21.95 29.87
N GLU A 2 -13.47 21.54 29.75
CA GLU A 2 -14.64 22.44 29.80
C GLU A 2 -14.74 23.31 31.06
N ARG A 3 -14.44 22.76 32.24
CA ARG A 3 -14.42 23.52 33.51
C ARG A 3 -13.42 24.66 33.47
N LEU A 4 -12.17 24.39 33.10
CA LEU A 4 -11.11 25.40 33.00
C LEU A 4 -11.41 26.45 31.91
N THR A 5 -12.05 26.06 30.80
CA THR A 5 -12.50 26.99 29.77
C THR A 5 -13.54 27.97 30.30
N LYS A 6 -14.50 27.49 31.11
CA LYS A 6 -15.53 28.33 31.75
C LYS A 6 -14.95 29.27 32.80
N GLU A 7 -13.97 28.81 33.58
CA GLU A 7 -13.35 29.61 34.64
C GLU A 7 -12.40 30.70 34.09
N LYS A 8 -11.61 30.39 33.06
CA LYS A 8 -10.59 31.30 32.52
C LYS A 8 -11.05 32.12 31.31
N SER A 9 -12.27 31.87 30.82
CA SER A 9 -12.80 32.45 29.57
C SER A 9 -11.85 32.34 28.38
N LYS A 10 -10.98 31.33 28.40
CA LYS A 10 -9.95 31.07 27.40
C LYS A 10 -9.70 29.56 27.34
N GLU A 11 -9.29 29.07 26.19
CA GLU A 11 -8.86 27.68 26.07
C GLU A 11 -7.66 27.39 26.99
N PRO A 12 -7.75 26.38 27.87
CA PRO A 12 -6.65 26.00 28.73
C PRO A 12 -5.55 25.30 27.92
N THR A 13 -4.30 25.60 28.26
CA THR A 13 -3.14 24.91 27.70
C THR A 13 -3.02 23.49 28.25
N ILE A 14 -2.32 22.61 27.51
CA ILE A 14 -2.03 21.23 27.96
C ILE A 14 -1.35 21.25 29.34
N ASP A 15 -0.46 22.21 29.57
CA ASP A 15 0.27 22.38 30.84
C ASP A 15 -0.64 22.72 32.01
N GLU A 16 -1.67 23.53 31.79
CA GLU A 16 -2.64 23.89 32.82
C GLU A 16 -3.56 22.71 33.15
N ILE A 17 -3.94 21.92 32.15
CA ILE A 17 -4.74 20.70 32.34
C ILE A 17 -3.93 19.64 33.09
N ALA A 18 -2.67 19.44 32.69
CA ALA A 18 -1.76 18.49 33.33
C ALA A 18 -1.52 18.83 34.82
N LYS A 19 -1.29 20.11 35.13
CA LYS A 19 -1.13 20.59 36.51
C LYS A 19 -2.38 20.40 37.36
N GLU A 20 -3.56 20.64 36.80
CA GLU A 20 -4.83 20.49 37.53
C GLU A 20 -5.19 19.02 37.78
N MET A 21 -4.83 18.14 36.85
CA MET A 21 -5.15 16.71 36.92
C MET A 21 -4.07 15.86 37.59
N ASP A 22 -2.91 16.45 37.91
CA ASP A 22 -1.71 15.75 38.40
C ASP A 22 -1.31 14.56 37.50
N LEU A 23 -1.36 14.78 36.18
CA LEU A 23 -1.02 13.77 35.16
C LEU A 23 0.09 14.25 34.23
N PRO A 24 0.89 13.32 33.66
CA PRO A 24 1.85 13.64 32.62
C PRO A 24 1.17 14.24 31.37
N LYS A 25 1.84 15.18 30.71
CA LYS A 25 1.32 15.87 29.52
C LYS A 25 1.01 14.91 28.39
N GLU A 26 1.81 13.86 28.26
CA GLU A 26 1.68 12.81 27.24
C GLU A 26 0.32 12.11 27.36
N GLN A 27 -0.13 11.83 28.58
CA GLN A 27 -1.44 11.21 28.81
C GLN A 27 -2.58 12.15 28.47
N ILE A 28 -2.42 13.45 28.74
CA ILE A 28 -3.40 14.48 28.35
C ILE A 28 -3.50 14.60 26.83
N VAL A 29 -2.37 14.58 26.11
CA VAL A 29 -2.37 14.63 24.63
C VAL A 29 -3.10 13.44 24.05
N VAL A 30 -2.78 12.22 24.51
CA VAL A 30 -3.45 11.00 24.03
C VAL A 30 -4.94 11.02 24.34
N ALA A 31 -5.34 11.46 25.54
CA ALA A 31 -6.74 11.55 25.91
C ALA A 31 -7.50 12.60 25.08
N LEU A 32 -6.87 13.75 24.79
CA LEU A 32 -7.46 14.81 23.96
C LEU A 32 -7.58 14.40 22.49
N ASP A 33 -6.66 13.57 22.00
CA ASP A 33 -6.71 13.00 20.65
C ASP A 33 -7.83 11.95 20.53
N ALA A 34 -7.98 11.10 21.55
CA ALA A 34 -8.96 10.02 21.57
C ALA A 34 -10.43 10.47 21.62
N ILE A 35 -10.70 11.70 22.06
CA ILE A 35 -12.06 12.26 22.15
C ILE A 35 -12.45 13.12 20.95
N GLN A 36 -11.59 13.24 19.93
CA GLN A 36 -11.94 14.02 18.74
C GLN A 36 -13.00 13.29 17.90
N ASP A 37 -14.02 14.04 17.48
CA ASP A 37 -15.03 13.53 16.56
C ASP A 37 -14.42 13.28 15.17
N PRO A 38 -14.77 12.17 14.49
CA PRO A 38 -14.27 11.90 13.15
C PRO A 38 -14.80 12.94 12.16
N LEU A 39 -13.92 13.43 11.29
CA LEU A 39 -14.29 14.32 10.18
C LEU A 39 -15.00 13.55 9.06
N SER A 40 -15.98 14.20 8.42
CA SER A 40 -16.68 13.62 7.27
C SER A 40 -15.80 13.71 6.03
N LEU A 41 -15.64 12.59 5.32
CA LEU A 41 -14.95 12.57 4.03
C LEU A 41 -15.71 13.39 2.96
N PHE A 42 -17.00 13.63 3.17
CA PHE A 42 -17.88 14.42 2.28
C PHE A 42 -18.03 15.87 2.75
N GLU A 43 -17.18 16.34 3.65
CA GLU A 43 -17.14 17.75 4.02
C GLU A 43 -16.42 18.56 2.93
N PRO A 44 -17.01 19.65 2.41
CA PRO A 44 -16.37 20.51 1.43
C PRO A 44 -15.31 21.39 2.11
N ILE A 45 -14.08 21.36 1.60
CA ILE A 45 -12.93 22.12 2.13
C ILE A 45 -12.62 23.38 1.32
N TYR A 46 -13.11 23.46 0.08
CA TYR A 46 -12.96 24.63 -0.77
C TYR A 46 -14.09 24.67 -1.80
N HIS A 47 -14.64 25.85 -2.08
CA HIS A 47 -15.61 26.04 -3.16
C HIS A 47 -14.92 26.85 -4.26
N ASP A 48 -14.76 26.28 -5.46
CA ASP A 48 -14.33 27.07 -6.60
C ASP A 48 -15.47 28.00 -7.06
N SER A 49 -15.08 29.11 -7.69
CA SER A 49 -16.01 30.10 -8.27
C SER A 49 -16.91 29.50 -9.36
N SER A 50 -16.56 28.31 -9.86
CA SER A 50 -17.28 27.52 -10.86
C SER A 50 -18.39 26.63 -10.26
N GLY A 51 -18.53 26.56 -8.94
CA GLY A 51 -19.58 25.81 -8.25
C GLY A 51 -19.22 24.38 -7.85
N ASP A 52 -18.04 23.87 -8.25
CA ASP A 52 -17.52 22.60 -7.76
C ASP A 52 -16.88 22.78 -6.38
N ALA A 53 -17.33 21.96 -5.42
CA ALA A 53 -16.75 21.88 -4.10
C ALA A 53 -15.69 20.76 -4.07
N LEU A 54 -14.50 21.09 -3.58
CA LEU A 54 -13.46 20.12 -3.26
C LEU A 54 -13.81 19.49 -1.91
N TYR A 55 -13.86 18.16 -1.84
CA TYR A 55 -14.18 17.42 -0.62
C TYR A 55 -12.92 16.87 0.04
N VAL A 56 -12.98 16.56 1.34
CA VAL A 56 -11.88 15.89 2.06
C VAL A 56 -11.45 14.60 1.33
N MET A 57 -12.42 13.82 0.83
CA MET A 57 -12.18 12.59 0.08
C MET A 57 -11.26 12.77 -1.13
N ASP A 58 -11.31 13.92 -1.80
CA ASP A 58 -10.53 14.16 -3.02
C ASP A 58 -9.02 14.28 -2.75
N GLN A 59 -8.63 14.59 -1.51
CA GLN A 59 -7.24 14.66 -1.08
C GLN A 59 -6.74 13.37 -0.41
N VAL A 60 -7.64 12.46 -0.07
CA VAL A 60 -7.28 11.19 0.57
C VAL A 60 -6.75 10.23 -0.50
N LYS A 61 -5.43 10.20 -0.62
CA LYS A 61 -4.73 9.30 -1.55
C LYS A 61 -4.77 7.86 -1.01
N ASP A 62 -5.32 6.94 -1.79
CA ASP A 62 -5.19 5.51 -1.52
C ASP A 62 -3.81 5.01 -1.96
N GLU A 63 -3.00 4.49 -1.03
CA GLU A 63 -1.70 3.90 -1.35
C GLU A 63 -1.81 2.53 -2.02
N LYS A 64 -2.99 1.89 -1.99
CA LYS A 64 -3.18 0.51 -2.45
C LYS A 64 -3.48 0.40 -3.94
N ASN A 65 -4.05 1.43 -4.55
CA ASN A 65 -4.36 1.52 -5.99
C ASN A 65 -3.40 2.48 -6.69
N LYS A 66 -2.14 2.08 -6.79
CA LYS A 66 -1.18 2.78 -7.65
C LYS A 66 -1.30 2.19 -9.05
N ASP A 67 -1.53 3.03 -10.05
CA ASP A 67 -1.46 2.70 -11.49
C ASP A 67 -0.20 1.90 -11.85
N SER A 68 0.87 2.03 -11.05
CA SER A 68 2.09 1.26 -11.16
C SER A 68 1.88 -0.26 -11.13
N LYS A 69 0.95 -0.79 -10.31
CA LYS A 69 0.66 -2.25 -10.30
C LYS A 69 0.06 -2.70 -11.62
N TRP A 70 -0.86 -1.91 -12.17
CA TRP A 70 -1.50 -2.22 -13.44
C TRP A 70 -0.49 -2.20 -14.61
N ILE A 71 0.44 -1.22 -14.60
CA ILE A 71 1.52 -1.15 -15.59
C ILE A 71 2.49 -2.34 -15.45
N GLU A 72 2.81 -2.75 -14.23
CA GLU A 72 3.67 -3.90 -13.94
C GLU A 72 3.02 -5.21 -14.45
N ASP A 73 1.74 -5.42 -14.17
CA ASP A 73 0.98 -6.59 -14.64
C ASP A 73 0.96 -6.66 -16.18
N ILE A 74 0.73 -5.54 -16.87
CA ILE A 74 0.76 -5.48 -18.35
C ILE A 74 2.14 -5.86 -18.88
N SER A 75 3.20 -5.30 -18.27
CA SER A 75 4.58 -5.51 -18.70
C SER A 75 4.99 -6.99 -18.54
N ILE A 76 4.61 -7.62 -17.42
CA ILE A 76 4.85 -9.04 -17.19
C ILE A 76 4.05 -9.89 -18.19
N ASN A 77 2.79 -9.54 -18.46
CA ASN A 77 1.94 -10.30 -19.39
C ASN A 77 2.50 -10.27 -20.83
N GLU A 78 2.94 -9.10 -21.30
CA GLU A 78 3.62 -8.98 -22.60
C GLU A 78 4.95 -9.75 -22.64
N ALA A 79 5.75 -9.69 -21.58
CA ALA A 79 6.98 -10.45 -21.47
C ALA A 79 6.73 -11.97 -21.54
N MET A 80 5.67 -12.47 -20.87
CA MET A 80 5.26 -13.87 -20.90
C MET A 80 4.86 -14.36 -22.30
N LYS A 81 4.24 -13.50 -23.13
CA LYS A 81 3.87 -13.84 -24.51
C LYS A 81 5.07 -14.15 -25.40
N LYS A 82 6.26 -13.63 -25.08
CA LYS A 82 7.50 -13.83 -25.85
C LYS A 82 8.22 -15.15 -25.53
N LEU A 83 7.80 -15.84 -24.47
CA LEU A 83 8.37 -17.11 -24.08
C LEU A 83 7.78 -18.26 -24.89
N SER A 84 8.60 -19.29 -25.11
CA SER A 84 8.10 -20.56 -25.62
C SER A 84 7.16 -21.23 -24.61
N ASP A 85 6.27 -22.09 -25.07
CA ASP A 85 5.31 -22.78 -24.17
C ASP A 85 6.03 -23.62 -23.10
N ARG A 86 7.21 -24.14 -23.45
CA ARG A 86 8.08 -24.86 -22.52
C ARG A 86 8.63 -23.94 -21.43
N GLU A 87 9.12 -22.76 -21.77
CA GLU A 87 9.59 -21.76 -20.80
C GLU A 87 8.44 -21.26 -19.92
N LYS A 88 7.25 -21.00 -20.50
CA LYS A 88 6.04 -20.63 -19.74
C LYS A 88 5.67 -21.69 -18.72
N LYS A 89 5.65 -22.97 -19.11
CA LYS A 89 5.34 -24.08 -18.20
C LYS A 89 6.37 -24.19 -17.08
N ILE A 90 7.66 -24.06 -17.38
CA ILE A 90 8.72 -24.05 -16.35
C ILE A 90 8.51 -22.89 -15.37
N LEU A 91 8.28 -21.65 -15.85
CA LEU A 91 8.07 -20.51 -14.98
C LEU A 91 6.78 -20.63 -14.15
N SER A 92 5.70 -21.13 -14.73
CA SER A 92 4.45 -21.38 -14.02
C SER A 92 4.65 -22.36 -12.87
N LEU A 93 5.36 -23.47 -13.11
CA LEU A 93 5.68 -24.43 -12.05
C LEU A 93 6.57 -23.81 -10.96
N ARG A 94 7.57 -23.00 -11.35
CA ARG A 94 8.53 -22.40 -10.41
C ARG A 94 7.94 -21.29 -9.56
N PHE A 95 7.18 -20.38 -10.15
CA PHE A 95 6.76 -19.14 -9.51
C PHE A 95 5.29 -19.12 -9.11
N PHE A 96 4.42 -19.87 -9.81
CA PHE A 96 3.00 -19.93 -9.50
C PHE A 96 2.67 -21.14 -8.63
N GLU A 97 3.21 -22.32 -8.95
CA GLU A 97 3.02 -23.54 -8.15
C GLU A 97 4.09 -23.72 -7.05
N GLY A 98 5.15 -22.90 -7.05
CA GLY A 98 6.18 -22.89 -6.02
C GLY A 98 7.11 -24.11 -5.99
N LYS A 99 7.15 -24.92 -7.06
CA LYS A 99 7.97 -26.14 -7.14
C LYS A 99 9.45 -25.83 -7.24
N THR A 100 10.29 -26.65 -6.63
CA THR A 100 11.75 -26.63 -6.77
C THR A 100 12.19 -27.00 -8.20
N GLN A 101 13.40 -26.61 -8.61
CA GLN A 101 13.90 -26.98 -9.94
C GLN A 101 14.00 -28.49 -10.14
N THR A 102 14.21 -29.26 -9.07
CA THR A 102 14.23 -30.72 -9.09
C THR A 102 12.84 -31.27 -9.38
N GLU A 103 11.81 -30.82 -8.68
CA GLU A 103 10.41 -31.22 -8.93
C GLU A 103 9.96 -30.83 -10.35
N VAL A 104 10.36 -29.65 -10.83
CA VAL A 104 10.09 -29.24 -12.23
C VAL A 104 10.83 -30.14 -13.22
N SER A 105 12.04 -30.57 -12.90
CA SER A 105 12.83 -31.46 -13.75
C SER A 105 12.17 -32.83 -13.91
N GLU A 106 11.58 -33.34 -12.83
CA GLU A 106 10.81 -34.58 -12.79
C GLU A 106 9.51 -34.46 -13.60
N GLU A 107 8.76 -33.37 -13.45
CA GLU A 107 7.50 -33.15 -14.18
C GLU A 107 7.69 -32.90 -15.68
N VAL A 108 8.74 -32.17 -16.06
CA VAL A 108 9.01 -31.79 -17.46
C VAL A 108 9.86 -32.85 -18.19
N GLY A 109 10.43 -33.81 -17.46
CA GLY A 109 11.22 -34.91 -18.04
C GLY A 109 12.57 -34.46 -18.61
N ILE A 110 13.24 -33.52 -17.95
CA ILE A 110 14.59 -33.05 -18.31
C ILE A 110 15.48 -32.95 -17.08
N SER A 111 16.78 -32.79 -17.29
CA SER A 111 17.70 -32.59 -16.16
C SER A 111 17.46 -31.25 -15.46
N GLN A 112 17.71 -31.20 -14.16
CA GLN A 112 17.66 -29.96 -13.37
C GLN A 112 18.60 -28.87 -13.97
N ALA A 113 19.76 -29.26 -14.50
CA ALA A 113 20.66 -28.33 -15.18
C ALA A 113 20.02 -27.70 -16.44
N GLN A 114 19.21 -28.46 -17.19
CA GLN A 114 18.46 -27.93 -18.32
C GLN A 114 17.32 -27.01 -17.86
N VAL A 115 16.59 -27.37 -16.79
CA VAL A 115 15.58 -26.49 -16.18
C VAL A 115 16.21 -25.15 -15.79
N SER A 116 17.35 -25.18 -15.10
CA SER A 116 18.07 -23.98 -14.68
C SER A 116 18.49 -23.09 -15.86
N ARG A 117 18.97 -23.69 -16.97
CA ARG A 117 19.31 -22.95 -18.19
C ARG A 117 18.08 -22.31 -18.84
N LEU A 118 16.98 -23.05 -18.95
CA LEU A 118 15.73 -22.56 -19.54
C LEU A 118 15.11 -21.45 -18.69
N GLU A 119 15.07 -21.61 -17.37
CA GLU A 119 14.59 -20.58 -16.43
C GLU A 119 15.43 -19.29 -16.56
N LYS A 120 16.76 -19.40 -16.58
CA LYS A 120 17.64 -18.24 -16.75
C LYS A 120 17.49 -17.57 -18.12
N SER A 121 17.29 -18.36 -19.19
CA SER A 121 17.02 -17.85 -20.53
C SER A 121 15.69 -17.09 -20.57
N ALA A 122 14.63 -17.68 -20.01
CA ALA A 122 13.31 -17.09 -19.95
C ALA A 122 13.32 -15.77 -19.17
N LEU A 123 13.91 -15.74 -17.97
CA LEU A 123 14.04 -14.52 -17.16
C LEU A 123 14.85 -13.42 -17.88
N LYS A 124 15.93 -13.80 -18.57
CA LYS A 124 16.73 -12.85 -19.36
C LYS A 124 15.93 -12.28 -20.53
N SER A 125 15.10 -13.10 -21.16
CA SER A 125 14.20 -12.66 -22.24
C SER A 125 13.12 -11.71 -21.70
N MET A 126 12.49 -12.05 -20.57
CA MET A 126 11.47 -11.20 -19.94
C MET A 126 12.02 -9.82 -19.55
N LYS A 127 13.22 -9.77 -19.00
CA LYS A 127 13.89 -8.50 -18.60
C LYS A 127 14.16 -7.53 -19.75
N LYS A 128 14.05 -7.96 -21.01
CA LYS A 128 14.16 -7.04 -22.16
C LYS A 128 12.87 -6.25 -22.43
N TRP A 129 11.76 -6.69 -21.85
CA TRP A 129 10.41 -6.19 -22.12
C TRP A 129 9.75 -5.55 -20.88
N ILE A 130 10.43 -5.64 -19.74
CA ILE A 130 10.11 -4.98 -18.47
C ILE A 130 11.19 -3.92 -18.24
#